data_AF-A0A554L1A9-F1
#
_entry.id   AF-A0A554L1A9-F1
#
_cell.length_a   1.000
_cell.length_b   1.000
_cell.length_c   1.000
_cell.angle_alpha   90.00
_cell.angle_beta   90.00
_cell.angle_gamma   90.00
#
_symmetry.space_group_name_H-M   'P 1'
#
loop_
_entity.id
_entity.type
_entity.pdbx_description
1 polymer ?
#
loop_
_entity_poly.entity_id
_entity_poly.type
_entity_poly.pdbx_seq_one_letter_code
_entity_poly.pdbx_strand_id
1 'polypeptide(L)'
;MTTRSLTPVGKFFLKITEWVGTPISAIIHTLLFGGIFLLKLVGFSTEFVLAVLTTTVALEVIYLAIFIQLSINKSARTLEKMEEEVAAIREDEVKTHTILIHLGHQMKAIQQDLDILKKNGFLKSSNGNGKHPIRRAHA
;
A
#
# COMPACT_ATOMS: atom_id res chain seq x y z
N MET A 1 21.33 0.16 -0.21
CA MET A 1 20.62 1.29 0.41
C MET A 1 21.32 2.58 0.03
N THR A 2 20.89 3.24 -1.04
CA THR A 2 21.56 4.43 -1.58
C THR A 2 20.97 5.68 -0.93
N THR A 3 21.72 6.27 -0.01
CA THR A 3 21.44 7.59 0.55
C THR A 3 21.67 8.64 -0.53
N ARG A 4 20.62 8.97 -1.28
CA ARG A 4 20.65 10.09 -2.25
C ARG A 4 20.97 11.35 -1.45
N SER A 5 22.14 11.95 -1.71
CA SER A 5 22.52 13.26 -1.20
C SER A 5 21.51 14.28 -1.70
N LEU A 6 20.51 14.58 -0.85
CA LEU A 6 19.58 15.67 -1.11
C LEU A 6 20.43 16.94 -1.27
N THR A 7 20.34 17.56 -2.45
CA THR A 7 20.93 18.87 -2.71
C THR A 7 20.53 19.82 -1.56
N PRO A 8 21.39 20.79 -1.19
CA PRO A 8 21.12 21.70 -0.06
C PRO A 8 19.72 22.33 -0.12
N VAL A 9 19.28 22.62 -1.35
CA VAL A 9 17.96 23.14 -1.70
C VAL A 9 16.82 22.16 -1.35
N GLY A 10 16.95 20.87 -1.66
CA GLY A 10 15.92 19.88 -1.37
C GLY A 10 15.66 19.69 0.13
N LYS A 11 16.71 19.77 0.97
CA LYS A 11 16.56 19.70 2.44
C LYS A 11 15.83 20.92 3.00
N PHE A 12 16.07 22.10 2.43
CA PHE A 12 15.40 23.34 2.81
C PHE A 12 13.89 23.24 2.56
N PHE A 13 13.48 22.76 1.38
CA PHE A 13 12.06 22.57 1.07
C PHE A 13 11.37 21.57 2.00
N LEU A 14 12.01 20.44 2.32
CA LEU A 14 11.45 19.45 3.26
C LEU A 14 11.29 20.02 4.67
N LYS A 15 12.23 20.85 5.11
CA LYS A 15 12.16 21.47 6.43
C LYS A 15 11.06 22.53 6.53
N ILE A 16 10.82 23.30 5.46
CA ILE A 16 9.70 24.24 5.44
C ILE A 16 8.36 23.50 5.36
N THR A 17 8.30 22.42 4.58
CA THR A 17 7.13 21.51 4.50
C THR A 17 6.69 21.05 5.88
N GLU A 18 7.62 20.52 6.66
CA GLU A 18 7.33 20.01 8.01
C GLU A 18 6.91 21.14 8.96
N TRP A 19 7.50 22.33 8.81
CA TRP A 19 7.21 23.46 9.67
C TRP A 19 5.83 24.08 9.40
N VAL A 20 5.49 24.29 8.12
CA VAL A 20 4.23 24.90 7.68
C VAL A 20 3.00 24.05 8.06
N GLY A 21 3.13 22.72 8.06
CA GLY A 21 2.04 21.81 8.41
C GLY A 21 1.78 21.65 9.91
N THR A 22 2.55 22.31 10.77
CA THR A 22 2.41 22.14 12.24
C THR A 22 1.34 23.04 12.85
N PRO A 23 0.69 22.63 13.95
CA PRO A 23 -0.21 23.49 14.72
C PRO A 23 0.45 24.79 15.20
N ILE A 24 1.77 24.77 15.39
CA ILE A 24 2.57 25.94 15.78
C ILE A 24 2.55 27.02 14.68
N SER A 25 2.58 26.62 13.41
CA SER A 25 2.45 27.55 12.27
C SER A 25 1.13 28.33 12.34
N ALA A 26 0.02 27.66 12.65
CA ALA A 26 -1.28 28.31 12.76
C ALA A 26 -1.33 29.36 13.89
N ILE A 27 -0.65 29.09 15.01
CA ILE A 27 -0.52 30.04 16.13
C ILE A 27 0.27 31.27 15.70
N ILE A 28 1.40 31.08 15.02
CA ILE A 28 2.24 32.19 14.51
C ILE A 28 1.45 33.04 13.50
N HIS A 29 0.73 32.43 12.55
CA HIS A 29 -0.08 33.16 11.57
C HIS A 29 -1.22 33.95 12.25
N THR A 30 -1.86 33.36 13.26
CA THR A 30 -2.91 34.06 14.05
C THR A 30 -2.35 35.29 14.75
N LEU A 31 -1.16 35.17 15.36
CA LEU A 31 -0.48 36.29 16.00
C LEU A 31 -0.03 37.34 14.99
N LEU A 32 0.48 36.93 13.83
CA LEU A 32 0.92 37.83 12.76
C LEU A 32 -0.26 38.64 12.21
N PHE A 33 -1.39 38.00 11.92
CA PHE A 33 -2.59 38.71 11.46
C PHE A 33 -3.12 39.66 12.54
N GLY A 34 -3.18 39.22 13.80
CA GLY A 34 -3.49 40.09 14.93
C GLY A 34 -2.55 41.30 15.02
N GLY A 35 -1.25 41.09 14.80
CA GLY A 35 -0.24 42.13 14.72
C GLY A 35 -0.47 43.14 13.60
N ILE A 36 -0.85 42.69 12.41
CA ILE A 36 -1.19 43.57 11.28
C ILE A 36 -2.40 44.45 11.63
N PHE A 37 -3.40 43.91 12.33
CA PHE A 37 -4.54 44.71 12.80
C PHE A 37 -4.16 45.75 13.86
N LEU A 38 -3.10 45.52 14.65
CA LEU A 38 -2.59 46.51 15.59
C LEU A 38 -2.01 47.75 14.90
N LEU A 39 -1.56 47.67 13.63
CA LEU A 39 -1.12 48.86 12.87
C LEU A 39 -2.25 49.88 12.73
N LYS A 40 -3.52 49.45 12.72
CA LYS A 40 -4.66 50.37 12.75
C LYS A 40 -4.64 51.27 13.99
N LEU A 41 -4.25 50.75 15.14
CA LEU A 41 -4.18 51.51 16.39
C LEU A 41 -3.05 52.55 16.40
N VAL A 42 -2.02 52.35 15.57
CA VAL A 42 -0.88 53.27 15.40
C VAL A 42 -1.23 54.43 14.43
N GLY A 43 -2.41 54.42 13.83
CA GLY A 43 -2.92 55.51 12.98
C GLY A 43 -2.76 55.30 11.47
N PHE A 44 -2.39 54.09 11.02
CA PHE A 44 -2.40 53.75 9.60
C PHE A 44 -3.83 53.67 9.05
N SER A 45 -4.01 54.03 7.78
CA SER A 45 -5.32 53.95 7.12
C SER A 45 -5.77 52.50 6.95
N THR A 46 -7.07 52.28 6.96
CA THR A 46 -7.63 50.92 6.88
C THR A 46 -7.28 50.26 5.55
N GLU A 47 -7.26 51.05 4.48
CA GLU A 47 -6.90 50.62 3.12
C GLU A 47 -5.45 50.12 3.06
N PHE A 48 -4.53 50.80 3.74
CA PHE A 48 -3.13 50.38 3.80
C PHE A 48 -2.97 49.07 4.57
N VAL A 49 -3.62 48.95 5.74
CA VAL A 49 -3.57 47.75 6.56
C VAL A 49 -4.14 46.54 5.81
N LEU A 50 -5.28 46.72 5.13
CA LEU A 50 -5.88 45.66 4.30
C LEU A 50 -5.00 45.30 3.11
N ALA A 51 -4.36 46.27 2.45
CA ALA A 51 -3.43 46.00 1.35
C ALA A 51 -2.22 45.16 1.82
N VAL A 52 -1.66 45.47 2.99
CA VAL A 52 -0.56 44.70 3.60
C VAL A 52 -1.03 43.30 3.98
N LEU A 53 -2.20 43.18 4.63
CA LEU A 53 -2.79 41.91 5.03
C LEU A 53 -3.01 41.00 3.81
N THR A 54 -3.68 41.50 2.77
CA THR A 54 -3.99 40.73 1.57
C THR A 54 -2.74 40.35 0.80
N THR A 55 -1.74 41.23 0.71
CA THR A 55 -0.46 40.90 0.05
C THR A 55 0.28 39.79 0.81
N THR A 56 0.26 39.84 2.14
CA THR A 56 0.90 38.83 3.00
C THR A 56 0.20 37.48 2.86
N VAL A 57 -1.13 37.46 2.96
CA VAL A 57 -1.93 36.24 2.78
C VAL A 57 -1.77 35.69 1.36
N ALA A 58 -1.74 36.55 0.34
CA ALA A 58 -1.54 36.12 -1.05
C ALA A 58 -0.18 35.46 -1.26
N LEU A 59 0.88 35.98 -0.63
CA LEU A 59 2.21 35.37 -0.66
C LEU A 59 2.21 33.98 0.00
N GLU A 60 1.53 33.83 1.13
CA GLU A 60 1.36 32.55 1.81
C GLU A 60 0.60 31.54 0.94
N VAL A 61 -0.48 31.96 0.29
CA VAL A 61 -1.28 31.11 -0.60
C VAL A 61 -0.48 30.63 -1.81
N ILE A 62 0.27 31.52 -2.48
CA ILE A 62 1.12 31.12 -3.61
C ILE A 62 2.21 30.13 -3.13
N TYR A 63 2.80 30.37 -1.96
CA TYR A 63 3.81 29.49 -1.39
C TYR A 63 3.25 28.08 -1.10
N LEU A 64 2.09 28.00 -0.46
CA LEU A 64 1.40 26.73 -0.18
C LEU A 64 0.96 26.02 -1.45
N ALA A 65 0.48 26.76 -2.46
CA ALA A 65 0.05 26.20 -3.74
C ALA A 65 1.21 25.49 -4.47
N ILE A 66 2.38 26.14 -4.55
CA ILE A 66 3.59 25.55 -5.14
C ILE A 66 4.06 24.35 -4.31
N PHE A 67 3.97 24.45 -2.99
CA PHE A 67 4.34 23.37 -2.08
C PHE A 67 3.45 22.13 -2.26
N ILE A 68 2.14 22.30 -2.36
CA ILE A 68 1.18 21.22 -2.64
C ILE A 68 1.51 20.56 -3.98
N GLN A 69 1.80 21.34 -5.02
CA GLN A 69 2.16 20.83 -6.34
C GLN A 69 3.46 20.00 -6.30
N LEU A 70 4.46 20.43 -5.55
CA LEU A 70 5.71 19.70 -5.36
C LEU A 70 5.50 18.39 -4.58
N SER A 71 4.69 18.43 -3.52
CA SER A 71 4.35 17.25 -2.72
C SER A 71 3.55 16.23 -3.53
N ILE A 72 2.55 16.66 -4.31
CA ILE A 72 1.76 15.78 -5.18
C ILE A 72 2.65 15.10 -6.22
N ASN A 73 3.56 15.84 -6.87
CA ASN A 73 4.48 15.26 -7.85
C ASN A 73 5.41 14.19 -7.22
N LYS A 74 5.84 14.39 -5.97
CA LYS A 74 6.62 13.39 -5.23
C LYS A 74 5.77 12.19 -4.83
N SER A 75 4.56 12.41 -4.34
CA SER A 75 3.63 11.35 -3.95
C SER A 75 3.18 10.53 -5.16
N ALA A 76 2.99 11.12 -6.33
CA ALA A 76 2.67 10.41 -7.57
C ALA A 76 3.74 9.38 -7.94
N ARG A 77 5.03 9.72 -7.81
CA ARG A 77 6.14 8.77 -8.02
C ARG A 77 6.17 7.65 -6.98
N THR A 78 5.80 7.96 -5.73
CA THR A 78 5.68 6.96 -4.67
C THR A 78 4.50 6.02 -4.95
N LEU A 79 3.38 6.55 -5.44
CA LEU A 79 2.21 5.77 -5.85
C LEU A 79 2.52 4.86 -7.04
N GLU A 80 3.21 5.36 -8.07
CA GLU A 80 3.67 4.56 -9.21
C GLU A 80 4.53 3.36 -8.77
N LYS A 81 5.45 3.58 -7.82
CA LYS A 81 6.25 2.48 -7.24
C LYS A 81 5.39 1.49 -6.43
N MET A 82 4.40 1.97 -5.70
CA MET A 82 3.44 1.10 -5.00
C MET A 82 2.56 0.32 -5.98
N GLU A 83 2.17 0.91 -7.11
CA GLU A 83 1.41 0.24 -8.17
C GLU A 83 2.23 -0.89 -8.80
N GLU A 84 3.52 -0.68 -9.07
CA GLU A 84 4.44 -1.71 -9.57
C GLU A 84 4.61 -2.87 -8.56
N GLU A 85 4.80 -2.54 -7.27
CA GLU A 85 4.89 -3.56 -6.21
C GLU A 85 3.60 -4.37 -6.07
N VAL A 86 2.43 -3.73 -6.19
CA VAL A 86 1.13 -4.43 -6.18
C VAL A 86 0.93 -5.27 -7.44
N ALA A 87 1.38 -4.80 -8.61
CA ALA A 87 1.31 -5.56 -9.85
C ALA A 87 2.18 -6.84 -9.79
N ALA A 88 3.39 -6.75 -9.24
CA ALA A 88 4.26 -7.91 -9.03
C ALA A 88 3.62 -8.97 -8.12
N ILE A 89 2.97 -8.55 -7.02
CA ILE A 89 2.23 -9.47 -6.14
C ILE A 89 1.09 -10.17 -6.89
N ARG A 90 0.34 -9.43 -7.73
CA ARG A 90 -0.74 -10.01 -8.55
C ARG A 90 -0.22 -11.04 -9.56
N GLU A 91 0.93 -10.79 -10.17
CA GLU A 91 1.55 -11.74 -11.10
C GLU A 91 1.94 -13.06 -10.40
N ASP A 92 2.47 -12.97 -9.18
CA ASP A 92 2.81 -14.14 -8.35
C ASP A 92 1.57 -14.96 -7.94
N GLU A 93 0.44 -14.30 -7.65
CA GLU A 93 -0.85 -14.98 -7.43
C GLU A 93 -1.32 -15.74 -8.67
N VAL A 94 -1.24 -15.13 -9.87
CA VAL A 94 -1.62 -15.79 -11.14
C VAL A 94 -0.72 -16.99 -11.44
N LYS A 95 0.59 -16.88 -11.21
CA LYS A 95 1.53 -18.01 -11.35
C LYS A 95 1.18 -19.14 -10.38
N THR A 96 0.88 -18.80 -9.12
CA THR A 96 0.45 -19.78 -8.11
C THR A 96 -0.84 -20.49 -8.53
N HIS A 97 -1.82 -19.75 -9.05
CA HIS A 97 -3.07 -20.32 -9.57
C HIS A 97 -2.83 -21.27 -10.75
N THR A 98 -1.91 -20.92 -11.65
CA THR A 98 -1.53 -21.76 -12.79
C THR A 98 -0.90 -23.09 -12.33
N ILE A 99 -0.04 -23.03 -11.30
CA ILE A 99 0.56 -24.23 -10.68
C ILE A 99 -0.53 -25.09 -10.02
N LEU A 100 -1.51 -24.48 -9.32
CA LEU A 100 -2.63 -25.21 -8.73
C LEU A 100 -3.52 -25.90 -9.77
N ILE A 101 -3.78 -25.26 -10.91
CA ILE A 101 -4.51 -25.90 -12.03
C ILE A 101 -3.73 -27.11 -12.57
N HIS A 102 -2.42 -26.97 -12.77
CA HIS A 102 -1.56 -28.07 -13.20
C HIS A 102 -1.54 -29.23 -12.20
N LEU A 103 -1.41 -28.93 -10.90
CA LEU A 103 -1.49 -29.93 -9.82
C LEU A 103 -2.87 -30.62 -9.80
N GLY A 104 -3.95 -29.87 -9.99
CA GLY A 104 -5.30 -30.43 -10.10
C GLY A 104 -5.44 -31.41 -11.28
N HIS A 105 -4.86 -31.08 -12.43
CA HIS A 105 -4.78 -31.97 -13.59
C HIS A 105 -3.96 -33.24 -13.28
N GLN A 106 -2.80 -33.10 -12.64
CA GLN A 106 -1.96 -34.24 -12.26
C GLN A 106 -2.65 -35.15 -11.25
N MET A 107 -3.32 -34.59 -10.24
CA MET A 107 -4.11 -35.35 -9.26
C MET A 107 -5.22 -36.16 -9.95
N LYS A 108 -5.92 -35.56 -10.93
CA LYS A 108 -6.97 -36.24 -11.70
C LYS A 108 -6.42 -37.40 -12.53
N ALA A 109 -5.25 -37.23 -13.16
CA ALA A 109 -4.59 -38.29 -13.90
C ALA A 109 -4.19 -39.47 -12.99
N ILE A 110 -3.58 -39.18 -11.84
CA ILE A 110 -3.24 -40.20 -10.84
C ILE A 110 -4.50 -40.92 -10.34
N GLN A 111 -5.60 -40.20 -10.12
CA GLN A 111 -6.87 -40.79 -9.69
C GLN A 111 -7.42 -41.76 -10.74
N GLN A 112 -7.34 -41.41 -12.03
CA GLN A 112 -7.72 -42.31 -13.12
C GLN A 112 -6.82 -43.54 -13.19
N ASP A 113 -5.51 -43.38 -13.02
CA ASP A 113 -4.57 -44.51 -13.01
C ASP A 113 -4.84 -45.46 -11.84
N LEU A 114 -5.13 -44.93 -10.65
CA LEU A 114 -5.53 -45.71 -9.48
C LEU A 114 -6.84 -46.48 -9.72
N ASP A 115 -7.83 -45.86 -10.36
CA ASP A 115 -9.09 -46.52 -10.71
C ASP A 115 -8.89 -47.63 -11.74
N ILE A 116 -8.01 -47.43 -12.73
CA ILE A 116 -7.64 -48.46 -13.72
C ILE A 116 -6.94 -49.62 -13.01
N LEU A 117 -5.97 -49.35 -12.12
CA LEU A 117 -5.28 -50.38 -11.33
C LEU A 117 -6.25 -51.17 -10.43
N LYS A 118 -7.21 -50.47 -9.81
CA LYS A 118 -8.27 -51.08 -9.00
C LYS A 118 -9.17 -51.98 -9.84
N LYS A 119 -9.57 -51.52 -11.03
CA LYS A 119 -10.45 -52.25 -11.97
C LYS A 119 -9.76 -53.45 -12.59
N ASN A 120 -8.47 -53.35 -12.88
CA ASN A 120 -7.65 -54.43 -13.45
C ASN A 120 -7.23 -55.50 -12.41
N GLY A 121 -7.75 -55.42 -11.17
CA GLY A 121 -7.65 -56.51 -10.19
C GLY A 121 -6.38 -56.52 -9.34
N PHE A 122 -5.42 -55.62 -9.57
CA PHE A 122 -4.18 -55.54 -8.78
C PHE A 122 -4.41 -55.19 -7.30
N LEU A 123 -5.51 -54.53 -6.97
CA LEU A 123 -5.85 -54.12 -5.59
C LEU A 123 -6.91 -55.00 -4.90
N LYS A 124 -7.41 -56.06 -5.55
CA LYS A 124 -8.51 -56.91 -5.02
C LYS A 124 -8.05 -58.18 -4.27
N SER A 125 -6.75 -58.47 -4.20
CA SER A 125 -6.25 -59.77 -3.72
C SER A 125 -5.70 -59.81 -2.28
N SER A 126 -6.01 -58.84 -1.41
CA SER A 126 -5.55 -58.87 -0.01
C SER A 126 -6.60 -58.38 0.97
N ASN A 127 -7.78 -59.01 0.97
CA ASN A 127 -8.70 -58.95 2.11
C ASN A 127 -9.08 -60.37 2.52
N GLY A 128 -8.16 -61.00 3.25
CA GLY A 128 -8.34 -62.32 3.86
C GLY A 128 -9.35 -62.24 5.01
N ASN A 129 -10.61 -62.47 4.69
CA ASN A 129 -11.68 -62.68 5.65
C ASN A 129 -11.45 -64.01 6.37
N GLY A 130 -10.86 -63.95 7.57
CA GLY A 130 -10.71 -65.08 8.47
C GLY A 130 -12.08 -65.56 8.97
N LYS A 131 -12.63 -66.59 8.31
CA LYS A 131 -13.70 -67.41 8.86
C LYS A 131 -13.41 -68.88 8.57
N HIS A 132 -12.80 -69.52 9.55
CA HIS A 132 -12.63 -70.97 9.61
C HIS A 132 -13.96 -71.58 10.08
N PRO A 133 -14.68 -72.40 9.29
CA PRO A 133 -15.76 -73.20 9.83
C PRO A 133 -15.14 -74.46 10.44
N ILE A 134 -15.12 -74.56 11.78
CA ILE A 134 -14.96 -75.85 12.45
C ILE A 134 -16.30 -76.59 12.26
N ARG A 135 -16.39 -77.47 11.26
CA ARG A 135 -17.42 -78.52 11.22
C ARG A 135 -16.79 -79.85 11.62
N ARG A 136 -17.31 -80.38 12.73
CA ARG A 136 -17.24 -81.76 13.19
C ARG A 136 -17.55 -82.74 12.04
N ALA A 137 -16.87 -83.90 12.02
CA ALA A 137 -17.47 -85.25 12.06
C ALA A 137 -16.56 -86.35 11.44
N HIS A 138 -16.35 -87.40 12.23
CA HIS A 138 -16.24 -88.82 11.84
C HIS A 138 -15.11 -89.29 10.89
N ALA A 139 -14.13 -90.00 11.46
CA ALA A 139 -13.97 -91.46 11.34
C ALA A 139 -12.95 -91.96 12.38
#